data_AF-A0A497FDH1-F1
#
_entry.id   AF-A0A497FDH1-F1
#
_cell.length_a   1.000
_cell.length_b   1.000
_cell.length_c   1.000
_cell.angle_alpha   90.00
_cell.angle_beta   90.00
_cell.angle_gamma   90.00
#
_symmetry.space_group_name_H-M   'P 1'
#
loop_
_entity.id
_entity.type
_entity.pdbx_description
1 polymer ?
#
loop_
_entity_poly.entity_id
_entity_poly.type
_entity_poly.pdbx_seq_one_letter_code
_entity_poly.pdbx_strand_id
1 'polypeptide(L)'
;MSGLLLCRIIYVLFRTLGGRSGLNPRWEFLNHAKFLVFYHVCFSGRVIYHGKYCGSTNLTIAGLAYRRGIGGSRGIGNYEEFTISNPRPRLNLGRGDVFYLSEVLNLVTHKASLYVNPNYLRKYLLDHLMRMESILHNSRRIISGTSLGELYETCVDLLVVYDQTYALLDEVPGKGLTREIEEELAKMKPPVNPFELELMIPIDRDQAELLAKDLGLQYAALRKMIREYIDVLESACRLIKERYLAKLERVRDYFDVKERSFMEFIERNNTRHRRSLERIIGTAAKFGKLGQL
;
A
#
# COMPACT_ATOMS: atom_id res chain seq x y z
N MET A 1 -11.06 41.37 -8.81
CA MET A 1 -11.70 40.15 -8.24
C MET A 1 -10.62 39.24 -7.67
N SER A 2 -10.34 39.38 -6.39
CA SER A 2 -9.35 38.62 -5.62
C SER A 2 -9.90 37.22 -5.33
N GLY A 3 -9.58 36.26 -6.20
CA GLY A 3 -9.94 34.87 -6.00
C GLY A 3 -9.24 34.29 -4.77
N LEU A 4 -10.01 34.04 -3.71
CA LEU A 4 -9.62 33.21 -2.58
C LEU A 4 -9.29 31.80 -3.09
N LEU A 5 -8.01 31.55 -3.38
CA LEU A 5 -7.52 30.23 -3.76
C LEU A 5 -7.35 29.41 -2.47
N LEU A 6 -8.48 28.98 -1.93
CA LEU A 6 -8.57 28.12 -0.76
C LEU A 6 -8.25 26.69 -1.21
N CYS A 7 -7.05 26.18 -0.88
CA CYS A 7 -6.72 24.79 -1.15
C CYS A 7 -6.99 23.98 0.13
N ARG A 8 -8.20 23.41 0.21
CA ARG A 8 -8.51 22.38 1.21
C ARG A 8 -8.07 21.04 0.65
N ILE A 9 -7.05 20.48 1.27
CA ILE A 9 -6.48 19.20 0.89
C ILE A 9 -6.64 18.26 2.09
N ILE A 10 -7.66 17.41 2.05
CA ILE A 10 -7.84 16.34 3.03
C ILE A 10 -7.47 15.04 2.31
N TYR A 11 -6.41 14.38 2.76
CA TYR A 11 -6.05 13.06 2.27
C TYR A 11 -6.08 12.04 3.39
N VAL A 12 -6.75 10.93 3.11
CA VAL A 12 -6.59 9.72 3.89
C VAL A 12 -5.51 8.91 3.17
N LEU A 13 -4.35 8.78 3.81
CA LEU A 13 -3.21 8.03 3.29
C LEU A 13 -3.29 6.61 3.84
N PHE A 14 -3.72 5.68 3.00
CA PHE A 14 -3.61 4.24 3.29
C PHE A 14 -2.31 3.75 2.68
N ARG A 15 -1.18 4.02 3.36
CA ARG A 15 0.10 3.42 2.98
C ARG A 15 1.03 3.37 4.16
N THR A 16 1.78 2.28 4.22
CA THR A 16 3.01 2.14 5.00
C THR A 16 3.95 3.28 4.65
N LEU A 17 4.14 4.20 5.59
CA LEU A 17 5.26 5.13 5.47
C LEU A 17 6.50 4.33 5.80
N GLY A 18 7.25 3.96 4.76
CA GLY A 18 8.56 3.35 4.88
C GLY A 18 9.53 4.30 5.58
N GLY A 19 9.45 4.36 6.90
CA GLY A 19 10.59 4.68 7.74
C GLY A 19 11.65 3.60 7.53
N ARG A 20 12.92 3.93 7.77
CA ARG A 20 14.08 3.01 7.72
C ARG A 20 14.02 1.90 8.80
N SER A 21 12.86 1.35 9.07
CA SER A 21 12.66 0.10 9.79
C SER A 21 12.70 -1.03 8.77
N GLY A 22 13.57 -2.01 8.99
CA GLY A 22 13.96 -3.05 8.03
C GLY A 22 12.88 -4.06 7.63
N LEU A 23 11.66 -3.62 7.35
CA LEU A 23 10.65 -4.42 6.67
C LEU A 23 11.03 -4.54 5.19
N ASN A 24 11.07 -5.78 4.70
CA ASN A 24 11.31 -6.07 3.30
C ASN A 24 10.24 -5.34 2.44
N PRO A 25 10.62 -4.53 1.44
CA PRO A 25 9.66 -3.85 0.55
C PRO A 25 8.65 -4.80 -0.10
N ARG A 26 8.98 -6.09 -0.17
CA ARG A 26 8.09 -7.16 -0.62
C ARG A 26 6.85 -7.36 0.24
N TRP A 27 6.83 -6.86 1.48
CA TRP A 27 5.75 -7.08 2.46
C TRP A 27 5.00 -5.78 2.82
N GLU A 28 5.19 -4.71 2.04
CA GLU A 28 4.53 -3.41 2.25
C GLU A 28 3.00 -3.51 2.38
N PHE A 29 2.38 -4.55 1.79
CA PHE A 29 0.92 -4.75 1.78
C PHE A 29 0.31 -5.22 3.11
N LEU A 30 1.11 -5.78 4.02
CA LEU A 30 0.61 -6.34 5.29
C LEU A 30 0.59 -5.32 6.43
N ASN A 31 0.89 -4.05 6.14
CA ASN A 31 0.84 -3.01 7.14
C ASN A 31 -0.54 -2.35 7.19
N HIS A 32 -1.24 -2.55 8.30
CA HIS A 32 -2.60 -2.05 8.52
C HIS A 32 -2.67 -0.66 9.19
N ALA A 33 -1.55 0.05 9.30
CA ALA A 33 -1.53 1.39 9.88
C ALA A 33 -2.32 2.39 9.00
N LYS A 34 -3.30 3.08 9.60
CA LYS A 34 -4.09 4.12 8.95
C LYS A 34 -3.49 5.48 9.25
N PHE A 35 -3.17 6.23 8.21
CA PHE A 35 -2.70 7.61 8.32
C PHE A 35 -3.73 8.57 7.73
N LEU A 36 -4.28 9.44 8.54
CA LEU A 36 -5.03 10.61 8.08
C LEU A 36 -4.10 11.81 8.18
N VAL A 37 -3.88 12.47 7.05
CA VAL A 37 -3.06 13.68 6.99
C VAL A 37 -3.87 14.77 6.30
N PHE A 38 -4.16 15.85 7.02
CA PHE A 38 -4.88 16.98 6.45
C PHE A 38 -3.96 18.19 6.33
N TYR A 39 -4.08 18.89 5.20
CA TYR A 39 -3.45 20.18 4.96
C TYR A 39 -4.50 21.17 4.44
N HIS A 40 -4.66 22.27 5.16
CA HIS A 40 -5.38 23.44 4.70
C HIS A 40 -4.37 24.54 4.43
N VAL A 41 -4.19 24.92 3.16
CA VAL A 41 -3.25 25.98 2.78
C VAL A 41 -4.05 27.16 2.24
N CYS A 42 -4.01 28.27 2.99
CA CYS A 42 -4.58 29.54 2.56
C CYS A 42 -3.46 30.45 2.04
N PHE A 43 -3.32 30.57 0.72
CA PHE A 43 -2.26 31.38 0.11
C PHE A 43 -2.45 32.88 0.39
N SER A 44 -3.68 33.39 0.36
CA SER A 44 -3.98 34.80 0.62
C SER A 44 -3.76 35.17 2.08
N GLY A 45 -4.20 34.33 3.00
CA GLY A 45 -4.03 34.53 4.45
C GLY A 45 -2.64 34.15 4.95
N ARG A 46 -1.80 33.49 4.13
CA ARG A 46 -0.48 32.95 4.49
C ARG A 46 -0.51 32.07 5.76
N VAL A 47 -1.61 31.34 5.94
CA VAL A 47 -1.79 30.44 7.08
C VAL A 47 -1.98 29.01 6.58
N ILE A 48 -1.30 28.10 7.25
CA ILE A 48 -1.39 26.66 7.04
C ILE A 48 -1.96 26.03 8.30
N TYR A 49 -3.01 25.24 8.15
CA TYR A 49 -3.41 24.30 9.19
C TYR A 49 -3.06 22.92 8.68
N HIS A 50 -2.43 22.14 9.53
CA HIS A 50 -2.24 20.73 9.24
C HIS A 50 -2.39 19.91 10.49
N GLY A 51 -2.69 18.65 10.28
CA GLY A 51 -2.62 17.68 11.32
C GLY A 51 -2.49 16.29 10.76
N LYS A 52 -1.96 15.43 11.61
CA LYS A 52 -1.69 14.04 11.35
C LYS A 52 -2.44 13.28 12.42
N TYR A 53 -3.07 12.22 11.98
CA TYR A 53 -3.64 11.19 12.81
C TYR A 53 -3.11 9.89 12.27
N CYS A 54 -2.33 9.18 13.08
CA CYS A 54 -1.90 7.83 12.78
C CYS A 54 -2.51 6.91 13.83
N GLY A 55 -3.04 5.78 13.38
CA GLY A 55 -3.47 4.70 14.24
C GLY A 55 -3.23 3.37 13.56
N SER A 56 -2.59 2.46 14.27
CA SER A 56 -2.54 1.04 13.90
C SER A 56 -3.58 0.29 14.71
N THR A 57 -4.23 -0.70 14.09
CA THR A 57 -5.01 -1.71 14.82
C THR A 57 -4.13 -2.88 15.29
N ASN A 58 -2.83 -2.86 14.99
CA ASN A 58 -1.91 -3.99 15.13
C ASN A 58 -0.82 -3.70 16.16
N LEU A 59 -0.33 -4.78 16.77
CA LEU A 59 0.91 -4.87 17.55
C LEU A 59 2.10 -4.35 16.72
N THR A 60 2.31 -3.04 16.72
CA THR A 60 3.46 -2.49 16.02
C THR A 60 4.69 -2.68 16.89
N ILE A 61 5.73 -3.32 16.34
CA ILE A 61 7.03 -3.46 17.00
C ILE A 61 7.52 -2.07 17.46
N ALA A 62 8.06 -2.00 18.68
CA ALA A 62 8.70 -0.79 19.20
C ALA A 62 9.85 -0.36 18.29
N GLY A 63 9.79 0.88 17.78
CA GLY A 63 10.76 1.32 16.76
C GLY A 63 10.27 2.37 15.79
N LEU A 64 8.95 2.48 15.62
CA LEU A 64 8.37 3.08 14.41
C LEU A 64 7.77 4.47 14.64
N ALA A 65 7.53 4.86 15.89
CA ALA A 65 7.20 6.21 16.30
C ALA A 65 8.27 6.77 17.26
N TYR A 66 8.34 8.10 17.40
CA TYR A 66 9.21 8.74 18.39
C TYR A 66 8.35 9.46 19.43
N ARG A 67 8.39 9.02 20.67
CA ARG A 67 7.79 9.71 21.81
C ARG A 67 8.73 10.83 22.25
N ARG A 68 8.22 12.05 22.45
CA ARG A 68 9.03 13.13 23.02
C ARG A 68 9.02 12.97 24.54
N GLY A 69 10.12 12.49 25.10
CA GLY A 69 10.28 12.35 26.55
C GLY A 69 10.31 13.70 27.26
N ILE A 70 9.95 13.69 28.54
CA ILE A 70 10.17 14.81 29.46
C ILE A 70 11.69 15.00 29.55
N GLY A 71 12.21 16.11 29.03
CA GLY A 71 13.65 16.37 28.89
C GLY A 71 14.18 16.39 27.45
N GLY A 72 13.34 16.20 26.43
CA GLY A 72 13.73 16.38 25.03
C GLY A 72 14.43 15.18 24.37
N SER A 73 14.61 14.07 25.09
CA SER A 73 15.01 12.80 24.51
C SER A 73 13.90 12.22 23.63
N ARG A 74 14.24 11.69 22.46
CA ARG A 74 13.32 10.93 21.60
C ARG A 74 13.29 9.50 22.12
N GLY A 75 12.25 9.14 22.86
CA GLY A 75 11.93 7.75 23.16
C GLY A 75 11.43 7.06 21.90
N ILE A 76 11.76 5.78 21.73
CA ILE A 76 11.22 4.95 20.67
C ILE A 76 9.82 4.48 21.12
N GLY A 77 8.80 4.65 20.27
CA GLY A 77 7.41 4.31 20.54
C GLY A 77 6.78 3.44 19.44
N ASN A 78 5.57 2.95 19.71
CA ASN A 78 4.75 2.13 18.81
C ASN A 78 3.78 3.04 18.01
N TYR A 79 3.30 2.61 16.83
CA TYR A 79 2.25 3.32 16.08
C TYR A 79 0.88 3.32 16.79
N GLU A 80 0.73 2.52 17.84
CA GLU A 80 -0.45 2.51 18.72
C GLU A 80 -0.58 3.81 19.54
N GLU A 81 0.45 4.67 19.57
CA GLU A 81 0.33 6.00 20.15
C GLU A 81 -0.47 6.90 19.19
N PHE A 82 -1.77 7.06 19.47
CA PHE A 82 -2.63 8.06 18.84
C PHE A 82 -1.97 9.44 18.89
N THR A 83 -1.25 9.79 17.82
CA THR A 83 -0.60 11.09 17.73
C THR A 83 -1.60 12.03 17.08
N ILE A 84 -2.30 12.80 17.90
CA ILE A 84 -3.09 13.93 17.43
C ILE A 84 -2.18 15.15 17.46
N SER A 85 -1.67 15.57 16.31
CA SER A 85 -1.10 16.91 16.22
C SER A 85 -2.26 17.92 16.13
N ASN A 86 -2.58 18.59 17.23
CA ASN A 86 -3.61 19.62 17.25
C ASN A 86 -3.36 20.65 16.12
N PRO A 87 -4.35 20.95 15.27
CA PRO A 87 -4.22 21.95 14.22
C PRO A 87 -3.93 23.30 14.87
N ARG A 88 -2.67 23.72 14.81
CA ARG A 88 -2.27 25.09 15.12
C ARG A 88 -1.91 25.78 13.81
N PRO A 89 -2.26 27.08 13.66
CA PRO A 89 -1.84 27.83 12.50
C PRO A 89 -0.31 27.82 12.43
N ARG A 90 0.22 27.43 11.29
CA ARG A 90 1.64 27.50 10.97
C ARG A 90 1.83 28.45 9.80
N LEU A 91 2.93 29.20 9.86
CA LEU A 91 3.37 30.04 8.75
C LEU A 91 4.22 29.23 7.74
N ASN A 92 4.70 28.06 8.16
CA ASN A 92 5.77 27.33 7.49
C ASN A 92 5.53 25.82 7.53
N LEU A 93 5.96 25.13 6.46
CA LEU A 93 6.03 23.66 6.39
C LEU A 93 7.46 23.18 6.67
N GLY A 94 7.59 22.09 7.42
CA GLY A 94 8.88 21.46 7.70
C GLY A 94 9.25 20.37 6.70
N ARG A 95 10.49 19.85 6.79
CA ARG A 95 10.94 18.69 5.98
C ARG A 95 10.02 17.48 6.11
N GLY A 96 9.51 17.22 7.32
CA GLY A 96 8.56 16.14 7.53
C GLY A 96 7.27 16.35 6.73
N ASP A 97 6.78 17.59 6.60
CA ASP A 97 5.55 17.88 5.86
C ASP A 97 5.74 17.73 4.35
N VAL A 98 6.92 18.09 3.83
CA VAL A 98 7.32 17.82 2.43
C VAL A 98 7.23 16.34 2.12
N PHE A 99 7.73 15.48 3.00
CA PHE A 99 7.64 14.02 2.82
C PHE A 99 6.18 13.56 2.67
N TYR A 100 5.28 13.92 3.60
CA TYR A 100 3.86 13.51 3.49
C TYR A 100 3.17 14.07 2.26
N LEU A 101 3.44 15.33 1.90
CA LEU A 101 2.83 15.95 0.72
C LEU A 101 3.33 15.30 -0.59
N SER A 102 4.61 14.91 -0.64
CA SER A 102 5.16 14.13 -1.76
C SER A 102 4.53 12.74 -1.84
N GLU A 103 4.35 12.05 -0.71
CA GLU A 103 3.67 10.75 -0.69
C GLU A 103 2.23 10.86 -1.19
N VAL A 104 1.52 11.89 -0.75
CA VAL A 104 0.19 12.24 -1.23
C VAL A 104 0.18 12.48 -2.76
N LEU A 105 1.13 13.26 -3.27
CA LEU A 105 1.24 13.53 -4.70
C LEU A 105 1.51 12.24 -5.49
N ASN A 106 2.37 11.38 -4.96
CA ASN A 106 2.68 10.07 -5.54
C ASN A 106 1.43 9.19 -5.60
N LEU A 107 0.66 9.09 -4.51
CA LEU A 107 -0.58 8.30 -4.45
C LEU A 107 -1.64 8.81 -5.42
N VAL A 108 -1.87 10.13 -5.46
CA VAL A 108 -2.84 10.73 -6.37
C VAL A 108 -2.41 10.51 -7.82
N THR A 109 -1.12 10.67 -8.11
CA THR A 109 -0.57 10.46 -9.45
C THR A 109 -0.68 8.99 -9.85
N HIS A 110 -0.35 8.06 -8.96
CA HIS A 110 -0.47 6.63 -9.15
C HIS A 110 -1.93 6.25 -9.44
N LYS A 111 -2.86 6.61 -8.53
CA LYS A 111 -4.27 6.27 -8.67
C LYS A 111 -4.87 6.87 -9.93
N ALA A 112 -4.59 8.14 -10.25
CA ALA A 112 -5.03 8.73 -11.51
C ALA A 112 -4.46 7.98 -12.73
N SER A 113 -3.17 7.63 -12.70
CA SER A 113 -2.48 6.94 -13.81
C SER A 113 -3.07 5.57 -14.10
N LEU A 114 -3.48 4.80 -13.08
CA LEU A 114 -4.17 3.53 -13.27
C LEU A 114 -5.44 3.66 -14.13
N TYR A 115 -6.17 4.76 -13.97
CA TYR A 115 -7.45 5.01 -14.64
C TYR A 115 -7.30 5.66 -16.04
N VAL A 116 -6.31 6.53 -16.22
CA VAL A 116 -6.17 7.34 -17.44
C VAL A 116 -5.08 6.86 -18.39
N ASN A 117 -4.14 6.03 -17.93
CA ASN A 117 -3.00 5.58 -18.72
C ASN A 117 -3.01 4.04 -18.86
N PRO A 118 -3.52 3.50 -19.98
CA PRO A 118 -3.56 2.05 -20.22
C PRO A 118 -2.18 1.38 -20.14
N ASN A 119 -1.12 2.06 -20.59
CA ASN A 119 0.24 1.53 -20.53
C ASN A 119 0.75 1.44 -19.09
N TYR A 120 0.40 2.41 -18.24
CA TYR A 120 0.74 2.38 -16.83
C TYR A 120 0.04 1.22 -16.12
N LEU A 121 -1.27 1.06 -16.34
CA LEU A 121 -2.06 -0.05 -15.80
C LEU A 121 -1.51 -1.40 -16.27
N ARG A 122 -1.23 -1.54 -17.57
CA ARG A 122 -0.63 -2.75 -18.15
C ARG A 122 0.68 -3.09 -17.47
N LYS A 123 1.58 -2.11 -17.33
CA LYS A 123 2.85 -2.29 -16.64
C LYS A 123 2.64 -2.74 -15.18
N TYR A 124 1.73 -2.08 -14.46
CA TYR A 124 1.44 -2.41 -13.06
C TYR A 124 1.00 -3.88 -12.88
N LEU A 125 0.13 -4.37 -13.77
CA LEU A 125 -0.31 -5.76 -13.79
C LEU A 125 0.81 -6.74 -14.16
N LEU A 126 1.62 -6.39 -15.16
CA LEU A 126 2.74 -7.22 -15.59
C LEU A 126 3.83 -7.32 -14.52
N ASP A 127 4.13 -6.23 -13.81
CA ASP A 127 5.09 -6.22 -12.71
C ASP A 127 4.64 -7.20 -11.59
N HIS A 128 3.34 -7.25 -11.28
CA HIS A 128 2.78 -8.23 -10.33
C HIS A 128 2.85 -9.67 -10.85
N LEU A 129 2.48 -9.90 -12.12
CA LEU A 129 2.55 -11.22 -12.75
C LEU A 129 3.99 -11.76 -12.78
N MET A 130 4.97 -10.92 -13.13
CA MET A 130 6.39 -11.30 -13.11
C MET A 130 6.85 -11.71 -11.71
N ARG A 131 6.37 -11.01 -10.68
CA ARG A 131 6.63 -11.37 -9.28
C ARG A 131 6.01 -12.73 -8.93
N MET A 132 4.74 -12.95 -9.26
CA MET A 132 4.06 -14.24 -9.04
C MET A 132 4.81 -15.38 -9.74
N GLU A 133 5.21 -15.20 -10.99
CA GLU A 133 5.96 -16.19 -11.76
C GLU A 133 7.32 -16.51 -11.15
N SER A 134 8.02 -15.49 -10.64
CA SER A 134 9.29 -15.67 -9.92
C SER A 134 9.11 -16.49 -8.64
N ILE A 135 8.08 -16.20 -7.85
CA ILE A 135 7.75 -16.95 -6.62
C ILE A 135 7.35 -18.39 -6.96
N LEU A 136 6.50 -18.59 -7.97
CA LEU A 136 6.11 -19.92 -8.45
C LEU A 136 7.31 -20.75 -8.91
N HIS A 137 8.21 -20.15 -9.70
CA HIS A 137 9.43 -20.82 -10.16
C HIS A 137 10.31 -21.26 -8.99
N ASN A 138 10.54 -20.38 -8.01
CA ASN A 138 11.31 -20.71 -6.82
C ASN A 138 10.64 -21.79 -5.97
N SER A 139 9.31 -21.70 -5.79
CA SER A 139 8.54 -22.65 -4.98
C SER A 139 8.60 -24.07 -5.53
N ARG A 140 8.49 -24.23 -6.85
CA ARG A 140 8.62 -25.55 -7.51
C ARG A 140 10.00 -26.17 -7.30
N ARG A 141 11.06 -25.37 -7.26
CA ARG A 141 12.42 -25.86 -6.98
C ARG A 141 12.57 -26.34 -5.54
N ILE A 142 11.95 -25.66 -4.59
CA ILE A 142 12.09 -25.91 -3.15
C ILE A 142 11.39 -27.21 -2.74
N ILE A 143 10.24 -27.57 -3.34
CA ILE A 143 9.47 -28.79 -3.00
C ILE A 143 10.32 -30.08 -2.95
N SER A 144 11.40 -30.16 -3.74
CA SER A 144 12.12 -31.39 -4.04
C SER A 144 13.24 -31.79 -3.06
N GLY A 145 13.57 -30.99 -2.03
CA GLY A 145 14.67 -31.41 -1.12
C GLY A 145 15.22 -30.40 -0.13
N THR A 146 14.41 -29.49 0.37
CA THR A 146 14.86 -28.40 1.27
C THR A 146 14.57 -28.65 2.75
N SER A 147 15.16 -27.79 3.59
CA SER A 147 14.95 -27.74 5.04
C SER A 147 13.50 -27.41 5.41
N LEU A 148 13.11 -27.66 6.67
CA LEU A 148 11.77 -27.34 7.15
C LEU A 148 11.50 -25.83 7.11
N GLY A 149 12.48 -25.03 7.53
CA GLY A 149 12.42 -23.56 7.47
C GLY A 149 12.19 -23.05 6.05
N GLU A 150 12.89 -23.57 5.04
CA GLU A 150 12.70 -23.15 3.64
C GLU A 150 11.31 -23.52 3.09
N LEU A 151 10.77 -24.69 3.48
CA LEU A 151 9.41 -25.07 3.12
C LEU A 151 8.39 -24.13 3.77
N TYR A 152 8.61 -23.73 5.02
CA TYR A 152 7.75 -22.78 5.71
C TYR A 152 7.82 -21.39 5.08
N GLU A 153 9.01 -20.83 4.87
CA GLU A 153 9.23 -19.55 4.19
C GLU A 153 8.54 -19.54 2.81
N THR A 154 8.71 -20.61 2.04
CA THR A 154 8.08 -20.73 0.72
C THR A 154 6.55 -20.77 0.81
N CYS A 155 6.01 -21.49 1.80
CA CYS A 155 4.58 -21.51 2.04
C CYS A 155 4.08 -20.10 2.35
N VAL A 156 4.74 -19.38 3.24
CA VAL A 156 4.40 -17.99 3.60
C VAL A 156 4.50 -17.07 2.38
N ASP A 157 5.56 -17.14 1.59
CA ASP A 157 5.72 -16.34 0.37
C ASP A 157 4.57 -16.55 -0.63
N LEU A 158 4.10 -17.80 -0.79
CA LEU A 158 2.94 -18.12 -1.62
C LEU A 158 1.64 -17.52 -1.06
N LEU A 159 1.43 -17.57 0.26
CA LEU A 159 0.30 -16.92 0.92
C LEU A 159 0.33 -15.39 0.71
N VAL A 160 1.50 -14.78 0.94
CA VAL A 160 1.69 -13.33 0.81
C VAL A 160 1.40 -12.86 -0.60
N VAL A 161 1.90 -13.55 -1.63
CA VAL A 161 1.64 -13.13 -3.02
C VAL A 161 0.19 -13.37 -3.43
N TYR A 162 -0.47 -14.36 -2.83
CA TYR A 162 -1.90 -14.59 -3.04
C TYR A 162 -2.74 -13.45 -2.48
N ASP A 163 -2.50 -13.03 -1.24
CA ASP A 163 -3.20 -11.89 -0.63
C ASP A 163 -2.87 -10.56 -1.36
N GLN A 164 -1.63 -10.40 -1.83
CA GLN A 164 -1.26 -9.28 -2.70
C GLN A 164 -1.98 -9.30 -4.05
N THR A 165 -2.47 -10.45 -4.50
CA THR A 165 -3.28 -10.52 -5.71
C THR A 165 -4.67 -9.92 -5.47
N TYR A 166 -5.28 -10.17 -4.31
CA TYR A 166 -6.52 -9.49 -3.91
C TYR A 166 -6.31 -7.98 -3.74
N ALA A 167 -5.18 -7.56 -3.16
CA ALA A 167 -4.78 -6.16 -3.10
C ALA A 167 -4.78 -5.47 -4.46
N LEU A 168 -4.13 -6.12 -5.43
CA LEU A 168 -4.02 -5.64 -6.79
C LEU A 168 -5.42 -5.48 -7.39
N LEU A 169 -6.28 -6.48 -7.24
CA LEU A 169 -7.64 -6.48 -7.78
C LEU A 169 -8.51 -5.38 -7.14
N ASP A 170 -8.35 -5.10 -5.84
CA ASP A 170 -9.01 -3.96 -5.18
C ASP A 170 -8.45 -2.60 -5.65
N GLU A 171 -7.16 -2.53 -6.01
CA GLU A 171 -6.54 -1.27 -6.41
C GLU A 171 -6.82 -0.89 -7.88
N VAL A 172 -6.79 -1.86 -8.79
CA VAL A 172 -6.93 -1.61 -10.23
C VAL A 172 -8.38 -1.29 -10.64
N PRO A 173 -8.59 -0.53 -11.73
CA PRO A 173 -9.92 -0.10 -12.14
C PRO A 173 -10.74 -1.23 -12.78
N GLY A 174 -12.05 -1.04 -12.97
CA GLY A 174 -12.90 -2.05 -13.59
C GLY A 174 -13.47 -3.03 -12.57
N LYS A 175 -14.13 -2.51 -11.54
CA LYS A 175 -14.63 -3.29 -10.40
C LYS A 175 -15.59 -4.40 -10.78
N GLY A 176 -16.31 -4.27 -11.89
CA GLY A 176 -17.10 -5.38 -12.44
C GLY A 176 -16.22 -6.59 -12.77
N LEU A 177 -15.10 -6.35 -13.45
CA LEU A 177 -14.15 -7.37 -13.88
C LEU A 177 -13.32 -7.92 -12.71
N THR A 178 -12.84 -7.05 -11.81
CA THR A 178 -12.02 -7.50 -10.67
C THR A 178 -12.84 -8.35 -9.72
N ARG A 179 -14.09 -7.98 -9.44
CA ARG A 179 -14.99 -8.77 -8.59
C ARG A 179 -15.27 -10.17 -9.16
N GLU A 180 -15.48 -10.30 -10.48
CA GLU A 180 -15.63 -11.61 -11.12
C GLU A 180 -14.39 -12.49 -10.91
N ILE A 181 -13.19 -11.91 -11.01
CA ILE A 181 -11.93 -12.61 -10.76
C ILE A 181 -11.80 -12.99 -9.28
N GLU A 182 -12.07 -12.06 -8.37
CA GLU A 182 -12.04 -12.27 -6.91
C GLU A 182 -12.99 -13.39 -6.48
N GLU A 183 -14.22 -13.42 -7.02
CA GLU A 183 -15.21 -14.46 -6.74
C GLU A 183 -14.74 -15.84 -7.21
N GLU A 184 -14.09 -15.94 -8.36
CA GLU A 184 -13.52 -17.21 -8.84
C GLU A 184 -12.33 -17.67 -8.01
N LEU A 185 -11.44 -16.74 -7.64
CA LEU A 185 -10.34 -17.04 -6.75
C LEU A 185 -10.85 -17.51 -5.38
N ALA A 186 -11.85 -16.83 -4.81
CA ALA A 186 -12.41 -17.18 -3.51
C ALA A 186 -13.07 -18.57 -3.51
N LYS A 187 -13.65 -19.00 -4.64
CA LYS A 187 -14.17 -20.37 -4.82
C LYS A 187 -13.06 -21.42 -4.83
N MET A 188 -11.87 -21.09 -5.33
CA MET A 188 -10.71 -21.99 -5.29
C MET A 188 -10.11 -22.04 -3.89
N LYS A 189 -9.81 -20.87 -3.31
CA LYS A 189 -9.30 -20.73 -1.95
C LYS A 189 -9.59 -19.31 -1.47
N PRO A 190 -10.23 -19.09 -0.31
CA PRO A 190 -10.37 -17.74 0.22
C PRO A 190 -8.99 -17.15 0.60
N PRO A 191 -8.84 -15.81 0.56
CA PRO A 191 -7.62 -15.17 1.06
C PRO A 191 -7.43 -15.46 2.54
N VAL A 192 -6.18 -15.47 2.98
CA VAL A 192 -5.87 -15.65 4.40
C VAL A 192 -6.24 -14.38 5.15
N ASN A 193 -6.59 -14.52 6.43
CA ASN A 193 -6.74 -13.35 7.26
C ASN A 193 -5.39 -12.61 7.32
N PRO A 194 -5.32 -11.32 6.94
CA PRO A 194 -4.05 -10.58 6.95
C PRO A 194 -3.34 -10.58 8.31
N PHE A 195 -4.09 -10.64 9.41
CA PHE A 195 -3.54 -10.73 10.76
C PHE A 195 -2.85 -12.07 11.04
N GLU A 196 -3.47 -13.17 10.60
CA GLU A 196 -2.87 -14.50 10.72
C GLU A 196 -1.61 -14.58 9.86
N LEU A 197 -1.68 -14.02 8.66
CA LEU A 197 -0.54 -14.00 7.76
C LEU A 197 0.63 -13.19 8.34
N GLU A 198 0.39 -12.02 8.93
CA GLU A 198 1.43 -11.20 9.59
C GLU A 198 2.15 -11.98 10.70
N LEU A 199 1.42 -12.77 11.50
CA LEU A 199 1.99 -13.60 12.56
C LEU A 199 2.80 -14.80 12.03
N MET A 200 2.56 -15.21 10.79
CA MET A 200 3.27 -16.31 10.14
C MET A 200 4.58 -15.86 9.47
N ILE A 201 4.85 -14.56 9.38
CA ILE A 201 6.03 -14.06 8.67
C ILE A 201 7.29 -14.28 9.53
N PRO A 202 8.25 -15.11 9.06
CA PRO A 202 9.52 -15.25 9.76
C PRO A 202 10.44 -14.05 9.49
N ILE A 203 11.23 -13.67 10.49
CA ILE A 203 12.32 -12.69 10.37
C ILE A 203 13.51 -13.30 9.62
N ASP A 204 13.77 -14.59 9.88
CA ASP A 204 14.83 -15.38 9.26
C ASP A 204 14.47 -16.88 9.21
N ARG A 205 15.34 -17.66 8.57
CA ARG A 205 15.15 -19.09 8.34
C ARG A 205 15.10 -19.92 9.63
N ASP A 206 15.87 -19.54 10.65
CA ASP A 206 15.91 -20.27 11.90
C ASP A 206 14.58 -20.08 12.65
N GLN A 207 14.04 -18.85 12.63
CA GLN A 207 12.70 -18.57 13.13
C GLN A 207 11.61 -19.26 12.30
N ALA A 208 11.77 -19.35 10.97
CA ALA A 208 10.82 -20.07 10.12
C ALA A 208 10.67 -21.54 10.53
N GLU A 209 11.79 -22.21 10.85
CA GLU A 209 11.76 -23.58 11.32
C GLU A 209 11.12 -23.72 12.71
N LEU A 210 11.37 -22.77 13.62
CA LEU A 210 10.71 -22.73 14.93
C LEU A 210 9.20 -22.54 14.79
N LEU A 211 8.75 -21.58 13.98
CA LEU A 211 7.33 -21.34 13.71
C LEU A 211 6.66 -22.57 13.09
N ALA A 212 7.31 -23.24 12.15
CA ALA A 212 6.80 -24.47 11.57
C ALA A 212 6.58 -25.56 12.66
N LYS A 213 7.53 -25.71 13.58
CA LYS A 213 7.43 -26.67 14.69
C LYS A 213 6.32 -26.28 15.68
N ASP A 214 6.24 -25.02 16.07
CA ASP A 214 5.24 -24.50 17.02
C ASP A 214 3.80 -24.63 16.47
N LEU A 215 3.64 -24.43 15.16
CA LEU A 215 2.36 -24.62 14.46
C LEU A 215 2.06 -26.09 14.13
N GLY A 216 2.94 -27.02 14.48
CA GLY A 216 2.80 -28.44 14.17
C GLY A 216 2.88 -28.78 12.68
N LEU A 217 3.43 -27.88 11.86
CA LEU A 217 3.55 -28.03 10.41
C LEU A 217 4.77 -28.87 10.05
N GLN A 218 4.51 -30.14 9.74
CA GLN A 218 5.53 -31.08 9.30
C GLN A 218 5.80 -30.99 7.79
N TYR A 219 6.94 -31.53 7.32
CA TYR A 219 7.35 -31.56 5.91
C TYR A 219 6.25 -31.95 4.93
N ALA A 220 5.49 -33.01 5.23
CA ALA A 220 4.42 -33.51 4.36
C ALA A 220 3.26 -32.51 4.22
N ALA A 221 2.88 -31.87 5.33
CA ALA A 221 1.83 -30.85 5.36
C ALA A 221 2.24 -29.61 4.57
N LEU A 222 3.45 -29.10 4.80
CA LEU A 222 3.97 -27.94 4.07
C LEU A 222 4.09 -28.22 2.58
N ARG A 223 4.65 -29.38 2.17
CA ARG A 223 4.72 -29.75 0.75
C ARG A 223 3.34 -29.82 0.10
N LYS A 224 2.33 -30.30 0.82
CA LYS A 224 0.95 -30.32 0.34
C LYS A 224 0.42 -28.90 0.16
N MET A 225 0.55 -28.04 1.17
CA MET A 225 0.12 -26.64 1.11
C MET A 225 0.80 -25.88 -0.02
N ILE A 226 2.12 -26.02 -0.18
CA ILE A 226 2.87 -25.38 -1.26
C ILE A 226 2.32 -25.80 -2.63
N ARG A 227 2.06 -27.09 -2.85
CA ARG A 227 1.47 -27.57 -4.12
C ARG A 227 0.09 -26.97 -4.37
N GLU A 228 -0.78 -27.00 -3.37
CA GLU A 228 -2.11 -26.40 -3.48
C GLU A 228 -2.03 -24.91 -3.83
N TYR A 229 -1.14 -24.14 -3.19
CA TYR A 229 -1.00 -22.71 -3.47
C TYR A 229 -0.31 -22.43 -4.80
N ILE A 230 0.56 -23.32 -5.29
CA ILE A 230 1.07 -23.24 -6.67
C ILE A 230 -0.09 -23.32 -7.65
N ASP A 231 -1.00 -24.29 -7.51
CA ASP A 231 -2.15 -24.46 -8.41
C ASP A 231 -3.09 -23.24 -8.38
N VAL A 232 -3.32 -22.69 -7.18
CA VAL A 232 -4.13 -21.48 -6.97
C VAL A 232 -3.49 -20.26 -7.64
N LEU A 233 -2.18 -20.05 -7.46
CA LEU A 233 -1.48 -18.91 -8.04
C LEU A 233 -1.31 -19.02 -9.55
N GLU A 234 -1.13 -20.22 -10.09
CA GLU A 234 -1.19 -20.46 -11.53
C GLU A 234 -2.56 -20.06 -12.10
N SER A 235 -3.63 -20.45 -11.41
CA SER A 235 -5.00 -20.06 -11.78
C SER A 235 -5.20 -18.54 -11.68
N ALA A 236 -4.66 -17.89 -10.66
CA ALA A 236 -4.70 -16.42 -10.53
C ALA A 236 -3.93 -15.72 -11.66
N CYS A 237 -2.72 -16.17 -11.98
CA CYS A 237 -1.96 -15.70 -13.12
C CYS A 237 -2.76 -15.79 -14.42
N ARG A 238 -3.40 -16.95 -14.65
CA ARG A 238 -4.25 -17.19 -15.82
C ARG A 238 -5.43 -16.21 -15.86
N LEU A 239 -6.16 -16.06 -14.76
CA LEU A 239 -7.32 -15.16 -14.70
C LEU A 239 -6.94 -13.70 -14.98
N ILE A 240 -5.84 -13.21 -14.42
CA ILE A 240 -5.35 -11.85 -14.69
C ILE A 240 -4.97 -11.70 -16.16
N LYS A 241 -4.26 -12.66 -16.74
CA LYS A 241 -3.83 -12.62 -18.16
C LYS A 241 -5.01 -12.69 -19.13
N GLU A 242 -5.85 -13.70 -18.97
CA GLU A 242 -6.89 -14.04 -19.94
C GLU A 242 -8.15 -13.21 -19.78
N ARG A 243 -8.44 -12.69 -18.58
CA ARG A 243 -9.63 -11.88 -18.33
C ARG A 243 -9.31 -10.40 -18.21
N TYR A 244 -8.38 -10.05 -17.32
CA TYR A 244 -8.10 -8.64 -17.09
C TYR A 244 -7.29 -8.03 -18.24
N LEU A 245 -6.08 -8.55 -18.50
CA LEU A 245 -5.19 -8.00 -19.53
C LEU A 245 -5.81 -8.08 -20.94
N ALA A 246 -6.55 -9.14 -21.26
CA ALA A 246 -7.25 -9.29 -22.53
C ALA A 246 -8.33 -8.20 -22.76
N LYS A 247 -8.92 -7.68 -21.68
CA LYS A 247 -9.98 -6.65 -21.72
C LYS A 247 -9.47 -5.25 -21.36
N LEU A 248 -8.16 -5.06 -21.20
CA LEU A 248 -7.57 -3.83 -20.67
C LEU A 248 -7.98 -2.57 -21.47
N GLU A 249 -8.02 -2.66 -22.80
CA GLU A 249 -8.43 -1.54 -23.67
C GLU A 249 -9.90 -1.15 -23.48
N ARG A 250 -10.71 -2.06 -22.94
CA ARG A 250 -12.14 -1.89 -22.69
C ARG A 250 -12.48 -1.94 -21.19
N VAL A 251 -11.50 -1.72 -20.31
CA VAL A 251 -11.70 -1.80 -18.86
C VAL A 251 -12.77 -0.82 -18.36
N ARG A 252 -12.96 0.30 -19.07
CA ARG A 252 -13.99 1.31 -18.79
C ARG A 252 -15.41 0.77 -18.87
N ASP A 253 -15.65 -0.25 -19.69
CA ASP A 253 -16.95 -0.91 -19.83
C ASP A 253 -17.36 -1.62 -18.53
N TYR A 254 -16.40 -1.88 -17.64
CA TYR A 254 -16.58 -2.59 -16.37
C TYR A 254 -16.58 -1.66 -15.15
N PHE A 255 -16.62 -0.34 -15.37
CA PHE A 255 -16.63 0.63 -14.27
C PHE A 255 -17.97 0.60 -13.52
N ASP A 256 -17.87 0.59 -12.19
CA ASP A 256 -19.03 0.81 -11.33
C ASP A 256 -19.40 2.31 -11.26
N VAL A 257 -20.43 2.64 -10.47
CA VAL A 257 -20.87 4.03 -10.29
C VAL A 257 -19.79 4.91 -9.66
N LYS A 258 -19.05 4.39 -8.66
CA LYS A 258 -18.01 5.15 -7.95
C LYS A 258 -16.82 5.43 -8.86
N GLU A 259 -16.41 4.45 -9.66
CA GLU A 259 -15.33 4.59 -10.63
C GLU A 259 -15.66 5.59 -11.73
N ARG A 260 -16.90 5.59 -12.24
CA ARG A 260 -17.37 6.60 -13.20
C ARG A 260 -17.29 8.01 -12.60
N SER A 261 -17.79 8.20 -11.37
CA SER A 261 -17.67 9.50 -10.68
C SER A 261 -16.22 9.90 -10.44
N PHE A 262 -15.34 8.95 -10.11
CA PHE A 262 -13.93 9.21 -9.91
C PHE A 262 -13.22 9.61 -11.21
N MET A 263 -13.54 8.97 -12.33
CA MET A 263 -13.06 9.35 -13.66
C MET A 263 -13.44 10.77 -14.04
N GLU A 264 -14.72 11.14 -13.89
CA GLU A 264 -15.19 12.50 -14.14
C GLU A 264 -14.45 13.52 -13.27
N PHE A 265 -14.17 13.17 -12.01
CA PHE A 265 -13.39 14.00 -11.11
C PHE A 265 -11.95 14.17 -11.62
N ILE A 266 -11.28 13.09 -12.04
CA ILE A 266 -9.91 13.14 -12.58
C ILE A 266 -9.87 14.02 -13.83
N GLU A 267 -10.77 13.81 -14.77
CA GLU A 267 -10.79 14.56 -16.04
C GLU A 267 -10.95 16.07 -15.82
N ARG A 268 -11.77 16.47 -14.84
CA ARG A 268 -12.01 17.88 -14.53
C ARG A 268 -10.95 18.52 -13.65
N ASN A 269 -10.36 17.77 -12.71
CA ASN A 269 -9.61 18.35 -11.59
C ASN A 269 -8.14 17.93 -11.48
N ASN A 270 -7.73 16.82 -12.10
CA ASN A 270 -6.43 16.19 -11.83
C ASN A 270 -5.24 17.15 -12.05
N THR A 271 -5.20 17.83 -13.20
CA THR A 271 -4.12 18.78 -13.52
C THR A 271 -4.05 19.92 -12.52
N ARG A 272 -5.19 20.49 -12.13
CA ARG A 272 -5.25 21.58 -11.13
C ARG A 272 -4.82 21.09 -9.76
N HIS A 273 -5.24 19.90 -9.37
CA HIS A 273 -4.92 19.31 -8.07
C HIS A 273 -3.42 19.01 -7.94
N ARG A 274 -2.83 18.34 -8.94
CA ARG A 274 -1.40 18.02 -8.99
C ARG A 274 -0.53 19.28 -8.97
N ARG A 275 -0.83 20.27 -9.81
CA ARG A 275 -0.11 21.56 -9.81
C ARG A 275 -0.20 22.28 -8.46
N SER A 276 -1.36 22.20 -7.80
CA SER A 276 -1.54 22.81 -6.47
C SER A 276 -0.65 22.13 -5.43
N LEU A 277 -0.60 20.80 -5.42
CA LEU A 277 0.29 20.02 -4.56
C LEU A 277 1.77 20.30 -4.84
N GLU A 278 2.19 20.25 -6.10
CA GLU A 278 3.57 20.55 -6.53
C GLU A 278 3.99 21.95 -6.08
N ARG A 279 3.09 22.94 -6.20
CA ARG A 279 3.34 24.30 -5.71
C ARG A 279 3.53 24.34 -4.19
N ILE A 280 2.69 23.64 -3.42
CA ILE A 280 2.82 23.58 -1.95
C ILE A 280 4.15 22.92 -1.57
N ILE A 281 4.49 21.79 -2.19
CA ILE A 281 5.74 21.06 -1.97
C ILE A 281 6.95 21.94 -2.31
N GLY A 282 6.95 22.57 -3.48
CA GLY A 282 8.03 23.45 -3.92
C GLY A 282 8.23 24.64 -2.98
N THR A 283 7.13 25.22 -2.48
CA THR A 283 7.19 26.30 -1.49
C THR A 283 7.78 25.82 -0.17
N ALA A 284 7.34 24.66 0.32
CA ALA A 284 7.83 24.03 1.54
C ALA A 284 9.31 23.62 1.47
N ALA A 285 9.77 23.20 0.29
CA ALA A 285 11.15 22.75 0.07
C ALA A 285 12.14 23.91 -0.08
N LYS A 286 11.75 24.99 -0.79
CA LYS A 286 12.62 26.16 -1.04
C LYS A 286 12.70 27.08 0.17
N PHE A 287 11.60 27.23 0.88
CA PHE A 287 11.53 28.12 2.02
C PHE A 287 10.79 27.40 3.13
N GLY A 288 11.49 27.13 4.23
CA GLY A 288 10.82 26.91 5.51
C GLY A 288 10.05 28.16 5.98
N LYS A 289 9.65 29.09 5.09
CA LYS A 289 8.83 30.29 5.26
C LYS A 289 8.04 30.63 3.99
N LEU A 290 6.72 30.78 4.07
CA LEU A 290 5.84 31.26 2.97
C LEU A 290 6.15 32.70 2.47
N GLY A 291 7.25 33.31 2.90
CA GLY A 291 7.54 34.75 2.82
C GLY A 291 8.01 35.29 1.46
N GLN A 292 8.02 34.50 0.39
CA GLN A 292 8.44 34.96 -0.95
C GLN A 292 7.49 34.48 -2.06
N LEU A 293 6.19 34.53 -1.80
CA LEU A 293 5.12 34.39 -2.78
C LEU A 293 4.37 35.72 -2.96
#